data_AF-A0AAJ2NEC6-F1
#
_entry.id   AF-A0AAJ2NEC6-F1
#
_cell.length_a   1.000
_cell.length_b   1.000
_cell.length_c   1.000
_cell.angle_alpha   90.00
_cell.angle_beta   90.00
_cell.angle_gamma   90.00
#
_symmetry.space_group_name_H-M   'P 1'
#
loop_
_entity.id
_entity.type
_entity.pdbx_description
1 polymer ?
#
loop_
_entity_poly.entity_id
_entity_poly.type
_entity_poly.pdbx_seq_one_letter_code
_entity_poly.pdbx_strand_id
1 'polypeptide(L)' 'MVREYTAEFKLEAVKLANEQRKAGQTITKTAKDLGIKGGLLGKWIKKHNEKKS' A
#
# COMPACT_ATOMS: atom_id res chain seq x y z
N MET A 1 -8.00 5.76 -20.04
CA MET A 1 -8.66 5.41 -18.76
C MET A 1 -7.65 5.56 -17.64
N VAL A 2 -7.81 6.57 -16.78
CA VAL A 2 -7.04 6.65 -15.54
C VAL A 2 -7.54 5.49 -14.67
N ARG A 3 -6.71 4.46 -14.47
CA ARG A 3 -7.02 3.40 -13.49
C ARG A 3 -6.89 4.01 -12.10
N GLU A 4 -7.91 4.75 -11.68
CA GLU A 4 -8.00 5.22 -10.30
C GLU A 4 -8.26 4.02 -9.41
N TYR A 5 -7.29 3.70 -8.57
CA TYR A 5 -7.47 2.73 -7.51
C TYR A 5 -8.54 3.23 -6.53
N THR A 6 -9.55 2.40 -6.29
CA THR A 6 -10.64 2.69 -5.35
C THR A 6 -10.08 2.92 -3.94
N ALA A 7 -10.82 3.66 -3.11
CA ALA A 7 -10.43 3.92 -1.74
C ALA A 7 -10.27 2.60 -0.94
N GLU A 8 -11.15 1.63 -1.21
CA GLU A 8 -11.11 0.29 -0.63
C GLU A 8 -9.81 -0.44 -1.00
N PHE A 9 -9.45 -0.46 -2.28
CA PHE A 9 -8.20 -1.07 -2.73
C PHE A 9 -6.97 -0.42 -2.09
N LYS A 10 -6.96 0.92 -1.96
CA LYS A 10 -5.88 1.64 -1.28
C LYS A 10 -5.75 1.21 0.18
N LEU A 11 -6.86 1.04 0.88
CA LEU A 11 -6.89 0.60 2.28
C LEU A 11 -6.44 -0.86 2.44
N GLU A 12 -6.94 -1.75 1.59
CA GLU A 12 -6.50 -3.15 1.57
C GLU A 12 -5.02 -3.27 1.27
N ALA A 13 -4.53 -2.56 0.26
CA ALA A 13 -3.11 -2.55 -0.08
C ALA A 13 -2.24 -2.07 1.09
N VAL A 14 -2.66 -1.01 1.79
CA VAL A 14 -1.96 -0.51 2.98
C VAL A 14 -2.01 -1.50 4.15
N LYS A 15 -3.16 -2.14 4.40
CA LYS A 15 -3.28 -3.18 5.43
C LYS A 15 -2.37 -4.37 5.12
N LEU A 16 -2.45 -4.89 3.90
CA LEU A 16 -1.63 -6.00 3.43
C LEU A 16 -0.14 -5.66 3.52
N ALA A 17 0.27 -4.46 3.10
CA ALA A 17 1.67 -4.04 3.22
C ALA A 17 2.17 -3.97 4.65
N ASN A 18 1.33 -3.54 5.60
CA ASN A 18 1.68 -3.52 7.02
C ASN A 18 1.78 -4.94 7.61
N GLU A 19 0.87 -5.84 7.21
CA GLU A 19 0.88 -7.24 7.64
C GLU A 19 2.10 -7.98 7.09
N GLN A 20 2.35 -7.84 5.79
CA GLN A 20 3.53 -8.39 5.11
C GLN A 20 4.83 -7.84 5.70
N ARG A 21 4.85 -6.55 6.09
CA ARG A 21 5.99 -5.97 6.81
C ARG A 21 6.25 -6.59 8.17
N LYS A 22 5.21 -6.98 8.92
CA LYS A 22 5.36 -7.74 10.18
C LYS A 22 5.93 -9.14 9.94
N ALA A 23 5.59 -9.75 8.81
CA ALA A 23 6.16 -11.02 8.35
C ALA A 23 7.58 -10.89 7.75
N GLY A 24 8.19 -9.69 7.78
CA GLY A 24 9.53 -9.43 7.24
C GLY A 24 9.58 -9.18 5.73
N GLN A 25 8.44 -9.10 5.05
CA GLN A 25 8.41 -8.72 3.63
C GLN A 25 8.54 -7.20 3.43
N THR A 26 9.05 -6.81 2.26
CA THR A 26 9.19 -5.40 1.89
C THR A 26 7.96 -4.88 1.18
N ILE A 27 7.66 -3.60 1.39
CA ILE A 27 6.55 -2.88 0.72
C ILE A 27 6.65 -3.02 -0.81
N THR A 28 7.88 -3.05 -1.36
CA THR A 28 8.14 -3.23 -2.78
C THR A 28 7.63 -4.57 -3.30
N LYS A 29 7.78 -5.65 -2.52
CA LYS A 29 7.31 -6.99 -2.90
C LYS A 29 5.80 -7.06 -2.88
N THR A 30 5.16 -6.56 -1.82
CA THR A 30 3.69 -6.47 -1.73
C THR A 30 3.11 -5.60 -2.84
N ALA A 31 3.75 -4.48 -3.19
CA ALA A 31 3.31 -3.65 -4.30
C ALA A 31 3.38 -4.39 -5.65
N LYS A 32 4.47 -5.15 -5.87
CA LYS A 32 4.65 -5.97 -7.09
C LYS A 32 3.56 -7.02 -7.22
N ASP A 33 3.23 -7.68 -6.11
CA ASP A 33 2.17 -8.69 -5.99
C ASP A 33 0.78 -8.11 -6.28
N LEU A 34 0.50 -6.93 -5.72
CA LEU A 34 -0.73 -6.16 -5.95
C LEU A 34 -0.81 -5.50 -7.34
N GLY A 35 0.22 -5.64 -8.19
CA GLY A 35 0.28 -5.01 -9.51
C GLY A 35 0.36 -3.48 -9.47
N ILE A 36 0.88 -2.90 -8.38
CA ILE A 36 1.03 -1.46 -8.20
C ILE A 36 2.50 -1.04 -8.05
N LYS A 37 2.79 0.25 -8.28
CA LYS A 37 4.15 0.77 -8.08
C LYS A 37 4.48 0.82 -6.59
N GLY A 38 5.66 0.30 -6.20
CA GLY A 38 6.14 0.35 -4.81
C GLY A 38 6.14 1.75 -4.20
N GLY A 39 6.54 2.76 -4.97
CA GLY A 39 6.48 4.16 -4.54
C GLY A 39 5.05 4.69 -4.31
N LEU A 40 4.05 4.14 -4.99
CA LEU A 40 2.65 4.52 -4.81
C LEU A 40 2.10 3.93 -3.51
N LEU A 41 2.37 2.66 -3.24
CA LEU A 41 2.00 2.00 -1.99
C LEU A 41 2.64 2.66 -0.77
N GLY A 42 3.93 3.01 -0.88
CA GLY A 42 4.62 3.78 0.17
C GLY A 42 3.95 5.13 0.46
N LYS A 43 3.51 5.86 -0.58
CA LYS A 43 2.74 7.11 -0.41
C LYS A 43 1.40 6.86 0.29
N TRP A 44 0.69 5.77 -0.02
CA TRP A 44 -0.57 5.45 0.65
C TRP A 44 -0.38 5.11 2.13
N ILE A 45 0.66 4.34 2.46
CA ILE A 45 1.01 4.02 3.86
C ILE A 45 1.36 5.31 4.61
N LYS A 46 2.19 6.18 4.03
CA LYS A 46 2.55 7.47 4.64
C LYS A 46 1.32 8.33 4.89
N LYS A 47 0.45 8.50 3.89
CA LYS A 47 -0.80 9.27 3.99
C LYS A 47 -1.78 8.68 5.02
N HIS A 48 -1.83 7.36 5.14
CA HIS A 48 -2.65 6.69 6.14
C HIS A 48 -2.11 6.89 7.56
N ASN A 49 -0.78 6.95 7.74
CA ASN A 49 -0.16 7.19 9.04
C ASN A 49 -0.21 8.66 9.45
N GLU A 50 -0.02 9.61 8.52
CA GLU A 50 -0.17 11.05 8.78
C GLU A 50 -1.59 11.43 9.23
N LYS A 51 -2.63 10.77 8.73
CA LYS A 51 -4.02 11.01 9.17
C LYS A 51 -4.34 10.48 10.57
N LYS A 52 -3.46 9.67 11.17
CA LYS A 52 -3.60 9.15 12.54
C LYS A 52 -2.83 9.96 13.57
N SER A 53 -2.13 11.03 13.15
CA SER A 53 -1.37 11.91 14.03
C SER A 53 -2.08 13.22 14.30
#